data_AF-A0A5D4MHH9-F1
#
_entry.id   AF-A0A5D4MHH9-F1
#
_cell.length_a   1.000
_cell.length_b   1.000
_cell.length_c   1.000
_cell.angle_alpha   90.00
_cell.angle_beta   90.00
_cell.angle_gamma   90.00
#
_symmetry.space_group_name_H-M   'P 1'
#
loop_
_entity.id
_entity.type
_entity.pdbx_description
1 polymer ?
#
loop_
_entity_poly.entity_id
_entity_poly.type
_entity_poly.pdbx_seq_one_letter_code
_entity_poly.pdbx_strand_id
1 'polypeptide(L)' 'MSYKCYTSQFKYEVLMSYKNEHLTVSEVLKKYHISEYIFYKWMEKFNKGGISGLENSNTRNFYSKEAKVAA' A
#
# COMPACT_ATOMS: atom_id res chain seq x y z
N MET A 1 3.86 11.16 -15.54
CA MET A 1 3.14 9.95 -15.06
C MET A 1 3.00 10.08 -13.55
N SER A 2 1.80 10.36 -13.06
CA SER A 2 1.56 10.51 -11.62
C SER A 2 1.53 9.13 -10.97
N TYR A 3 2.51 8.82 -10.13
CA TYR A 3 2.49 7.59 -9.34
C TYR A 3 1.36 7.73 -8.33
N LYS A 4 0.31 6.91 -8.46
CA LYS A 4 -0.71 6.79 -7.41
C LYS A 4 -0.02 6.24 -6.15
N CYS A 5 0.28 7.12 -5.21
CA CYS A 5 0.83 6.76 -3.91
C CYS A 5 -0.32 6.30 -3.01
N TYR A 6 -0.45 5.00 -2.82
CA TYR A 6 -1.34 4.44 -1.81
C TYR A 6 -0.61 4.40 -0.46
N THR A 7 -1.21 5.03 0.56
CA THR A 7 -0.70 4.96 1.93
C THR A 7 -0.85 3.55 2.48
N SER A 8 0.04 3.17 3.39
CA SER A 8 0.03 1.86 4.08
C SER A 8 -1.33 1.58 4.73
N GLN A 9 -1.93 2.64 5.30
CA GLN A 9 -3.23 2.63 5.94
C GLN A 9 -4.38 2.32 4.97
N PHE A 10 -4.38 2.94 3.78
CA PHE A 10 -5.39 2.66 2.75
C PHE A 10 -5.32 1.21 2.27
N LYS A 11 -4.11 0.68 2.04
CA LYS A 11 -3.93 -0.73 1.64
C LYS A 11 -4.45 -1.69 2.71
N TYR A 12 -4.23 -1.35 3.98
CA TYR A 12 -4.70 -2.15 5.12
C TYR A 12 -6.23 -2.14 5.21
N GLU A 13 -6.86 -0.98 5.04
CA GLU A 13 -8.33 -0.86 5.03
C GLU A 13 -8.94 -1.77 3.95
N VAL A 14 -8.41 -1.73 2.73
CA VAL A 14 -8.86 -2.60 1.62
C VAL A 14 -8.76 -4.09 1.96
N LEU A 15 -7.65 -4.52 2.56
CA LEU A 15 -7.45 -5.92 2.98
C LEU A 15 -8.36 -6.30 4.15
N MET A 16 -8.62 -5.38 5.07
CA MET A 16 -9.49 -5.60 6.22
C MET A 16 -10.96 -5.68 5.81
N SER A 17 -11.40 -4.86 4.84
CA SER A 17 -12.72 -4.94 4.23
C SER A 17 -12.93 -6.28 3.54
N TYR A 18 -11.91 -6.81 2.85
CA TYR A 18 -11.99 -8.18 2.29
C TYR A 18 -12.14 -9.26 3.38
N LYS A 19 -11.56 -9.07 4.57
CA LYS A 19 -11.62 -10.04 5.67
C LYS A 19 -12.88 -9.93 6.54
N ASN A 20 -13.38 -8.71 6.78
CA ASN A 20 -14.52 -8.46 7.67
C ASN A 20 -15.85 -8.48 6.95
N GLU A 21 -15.89 -7.89 5.77
CA GLU A 21 -17.06 -7.87 4.91
C GLU A 21 -16.97 -9.18 4.10
N HIS A 22 -18.03 -9.99 4.05
CA HIS A 22 -18.15 -11.18 3.20
C HIS A 22 -18.13 -10.83 1.68
N LEU A 23 -17.47 -9.73 1.31
CA LEU A 23 -17.32 -9.23 -0.03
C LEU A 23 -16.29 -10.06 -0.79
N THR A 24 -16.66 -10.43 -2.00
CA THR A 24 -15.72 -11.02 -2.95
C THR A 24 -14.63 -10.02 -3.33
N VAL A 25 -13.44 -10.53 -3.67
CA VAL A 25 -12.30 -9.73 -4.13
C VAL A 25 -12.74 -8.75 -5.23
N SER A 26 -13.51 -9.20 -6.23
CA SER A 26 -14.01 -8.34 -7.31
C SER A 26 -14.87 -7.16 -6.85
N GLU A 27 -15.63 -7.31 -5.76
CA GLU A 27 -16.45 -6.21 -5.23
C GLU A 27 -15.59 -5.16 -4.53
N VAL A 28 -14.62 -5.61 -3.72
CA VAL A 28 -13.63 -4.73 -3.10
C VAL A 28 -12.82 -3.98 -4.17
N LEU A 29 -12.39 -4.68 -5.22
CA LEU A 29 -11.65 -4.06 -6.33
C LEU A 29 -12.46 -2.98 -7.06
N LYS A 30 -13.76 -3.22 -7.28
CA LYS A 30 -14.68 -2.22 -7.85
C LYS A 30 -14.90 -1.05 -6.90
N LYS A 31 -15.18 -1.32 -5.62
CA LYS A 31 -15.45 -0.31 -4.57
C LYS A 31 -14.29 0.68 -4.43
N TYR A 32 -13.06 0.17 -4.43
CA TYR A 32 -11.86 0.97 -4.23
C TYR A 32 -11.14 1.36 -5.55
N HIS A 33 -11.67 0.94 -6.72
CA HIS A 33 -11.06 1.15 -8.04
C HIS A 33 -9.59 0.70 -8.09
N ILE A 34 -9.32 -0.51 -7.59
CA ILE A 34 -7.99 -1.11 -7.56
C ILE A 34 -7.93 -2.26 -8.55
N SER A 35 -6.78 -2.45 -9.18
CA SER A 35 -6.55 -3.63 -10.03
C SER A 35 -6.29 -4.87 -9.18
N GLU A 36 -6.84 -6.00 -9.62
CA GLU A 36 -6.68 -7.31 -8.97
C GLU A 36 -5.21 -7.67 -8.73
N TYR A 37 -4.36 -7.43 -9.72
CA TYR A 37 -2.91 -7.63 -9.62
C TYR A 37 -2.28 -6.89 -8.44
N ILE A 38 -2.70 -5.65 -8.18
CA ILE A 38 -2.15 -4.82 -7.10
C ILE A 38 -2.63 -5.34 -5.74
N PHE A 39 -3.89 -5.78 -5.67
CA PHE A 39 -4.47 -6.35 -4.45
C PHE A 39 -3.75 -7.64 -4.03
N TYR A 40 -3.53 -8.59 -4.94
CA TYR A 40 -2.77 -9.81 -4.61
C TYR A 40 -1.34 -9.48 -4.19
N LYS A 41 -0.72 -8.48 -4.81
CA LYS A 41 0.62 -8.02 -4.42
C LYS A 41 0.64 -7.45 -2.99
N TRP A 42 -0.40 -6.73 -2.59
CA TRP A 42 -0.56 -6.24 -1.22
C TRP A 42 -0.82 -7.38 -0.24
N MET A 43 -1.66 -8.34 -0.60
CA MET A 43 -1.92 -9.53 0.22
C MET A 43 -0.65 -10.35 0.45
N GLU A 44 0.15 -10.59 -0.59
CA GLU A 44 1.43 -11.32 -0.46
C GLU A 44 2.41 -10.57 0.45
N LYS A 45 2.55 -9.25 0.26
CA LYS A 45 3.40 -8.41 1.11
C LYS A 45 2.93 -8.39 2.57
N PHE A 46 1.62 -8.32 2.77
CA PHE A 46 1.01 -8.38 4.09
C PHE A 46 1.22 -9.75 4.75
N ASN A 47 1.15 -10.84 3.99
CA ASN A 47 1.43 -12.17 4.52
C ASN A 47 2.92 -12.36 4.89
N LYS A 48 3.82 -11.75 4.12
CA LYS A 48 5.28 -11.82 4.37
C LYS A 48 5.76 -10.93 5.52
N GLY A 49 5.14 -9.76 5.72
CA GLY A 49 5.66 -8.74 6.64
C GLY A 49 4.61 -7.85 7.29
N GLY A 50 3.33 -8.26 7.29
CA GLY A 50 2.23 -7.51 7.89
C GLY A 50 2.06 -6.11 7.31
N ILE A 51 1.65 -5.17 8.16
CA ILE A 51 1.50 -3.75 7.81
C ILE A 51 2.83 -3.15 7.34
N SER A 52 3.96 -3.58 7.92
CA SER A 52 5.31 -3.16 7.52
C SER A 52 5.67 -3.57 6.08
N GLY A 53 5.07 -4.65 5.56
CA GLY A 53 5.21 -5.04 4.16
C GLY A 53 4.38 -4.18 3.19
N LEU A 54 3.29 -3.58 3.68
CA LEU A 54 2.43 -2.65 2.93
C LEU A 54 2.96 -1.22 2.93
N GLU A 55 3.75 -0.87 3.94
CA GLU A 55 4.55 0.35 3.94
C GLU A 55 5.36 0.40 2.65
N ASN A 56 5.14 1.46 1.88
CA ASN A 56 5.89 1.64 0.66
C ASN A 56 7.35 1.74 1.08
N SER A 57 8.18 0.77 0.69
CA SER A 57 9.64 0.88 0.74
C SER A 57 10.07 1.97 -0.25
N ASN A 58 9.69 3.22 0.04
CA ASN A 58 10.21 4.43 -0.59
C ASN A 58 11.66 4.69 -0.13
N THR A 59 12.31 3.72 0.50
CA THR A 59 13.75 3.68 0.71
C THR A 59 14.54 3.51 -0.59
N ARG A 60 13.88 3.49 -1.77
CA ARG A 60 14.56 3.93 -3.00
C ARG A 60 14.65 5.45 -3.06
N ASN A 61 15.36 5.97 -2.06
CA ASN A 61 16.38 6.99 -2.20
C ASN A 61 16.10 8.03 -3.30
N PHE A 62 15.40 9.10 -2.94
CA PHE A 62 15.62 10.39 -3.58
C PHE A 62 15.98 11.40 -2.48
N TYR A 63 17.25 11.32 -2.09
CA TYR A 63 18.07 12.44 -1.62
C TYR A 63 17.40 13.33 -0.55
N SER A 64 17.71 13.06 0.71
CA SER A 64 17.71 14.08 1.76
C SER A 64 18.67 15.21 1.36
N LYS A 65 18.19 16.20 0.59
CA LYS A 65 18.76 17.54 0.49
C LYS A 65 18.03 18.33 1.58
N GLU A 66 18.61 18.83 2.64
CA GLU A 66 19.99 19.06 3.02
C GLU A 66 20.02 19.00 4.56
N ALA A 67 20.85 18.13 5.11
CA ALA A 67 21.47 18.44 6.39
C ALA A 67 22.47 19.56 6.13
N LYS A 68 22.05 20.82 6.27
CA LYS A 68 22.99 21.92 6.52
C LYS A 68 22.92 22.26 8.00
N VAL A 69 23.76 21.54 8.73
CA VAL A 69 24.25 21.94 10.04
C VAL A 69 25.07 23.24 9.86
N ALA A 70 24.88 24.17 10.79
CA ALA A 70 25.80 25.22 11.24
C ALA A 70 26.50 26.13 10.20
N ALA A 71 26.17 27.42 10.26
CA ALA A 71 27.14 28.52 10.31
C ALA A 71 26.52 29.67 11.12
#